data_AF-A0A7S0MHK9-F1
#
_entry.id   AF-A0A7S0MHK9-F1
#
_cell.length_a   1.000
_cell.length_b   1.000
_cell.length_c   1.000
_cell.angle_alpha   90.00
_cell.angle_beta   90.00
_cell.angle_gamma   90.00
#
_symmetry.space_group_name_H-M   'P 1'
#
loop_
_entity.id
_entity.type
_entity.pdbx_description
1 polymer ?
#
loop_
_entity_poly.entity_id
_entity_poly.type
_entity_poly.pdbx_seq_one_letter_code
_entity_poly.pdbx_strand_id
1 'polypeptide(L)'
;AYRFEHGTLLLTLALFPFFSGVMSVLPPGYEEELYCPEEYCLTRDPRLPPRYSGPRSRFHLCIHMKSPRRNRPRPWGNKMDPAVKDKLIKENYHMKTCEELGFEPPVDTAPHAAERRREME
;
A
#
# COMPACT_ATOMS: atom_id res chain seq x y z
N ALA A 1 44.18 46.52 36.68
CA ALA A 1 44.63 45.15 36.39
C ALA A 1 43.41 44.25 36.35
N TYR A 2 43.00 43.81 35.15
CA TYR A 2 41.81 42.97 34.97
C TYR A 2 42.25 41.59 34.47
N ARG A 3 42.06 40.56 35.32
CA ARG A 3 42.14 39.15 34.96
C ARG A 3 40.85 38.80 34.23
N PHE A 4 40.96 38.40 32.97
CA PHE A 4 39.85 37.81 32.21
C PHE A 4 40.17 36.32 32.06
N GLU A 5 39.50 35.48 32.85
CA GLU A 5 39.67 34.04 32.83
C GLU A 5 38.91 33.42 31.65
N HIS A 6 39.63 32.60 30.88
CA HIS A 6 39.14 31.81 29.76
C HIS A 6 38.27 30.64 30.25
N GLY A 7 37.06 30.93 30.70
CA GLY A 7 36.21 29.95 31.39
C GLY A 7 34.86 29.69 30.73
N THR A 8 34.74 29.58 29.41
CA THR A 8 33.45 29.16 28.77
C THR A 8 33.59 28.79 27.30
N LEU A 9 34.37 27.77 26.95
CA LEU A 9 34.45 27.31 25.54
C LEU A 9 34.48 25.78 25.35
N LEU A 10 34.05 25.02 26.35
CA LEU A 10 34.02 23.54 26.28
C LEU A 10 32.73 22.96 26.88
N LEU A 11 31.56 23.51 26.52
CA LEU A 11 30.28 22.97 27.02
C LEU A 11 29.12 23.04 26.02
N THR A 12 29.39 22.80 24.73
CA THR A 12 28.36 22.71 23.67
C THR A 12 28.57 21.53 22.72
N LEU A 13 29.30 20.48 23.13
CA LEU A 13 29.65 19.34 22.27
C LEU A 13 29.13 17.97 22.76
N ALA A 14 28.20 17.92 23.72
CA ALA A 14 27.76 16.67 24.34
C ALA A 14 26.23 16.41 24.30
N LEU A 15 25.48 17.06 23.40
CA LEU A 15 24.01 16.92 23.33
C LEU A 15 23.45 16.92 21.90
N PHE A 16 24.11 16.23 20.95
CA PHE A 16 23.43 15.77 19.75
C PHE A 16 23.36 14.24 19.81
N PRO A 17 22.29 13.65 20.39
CA PRO A 17 22.09 12.23 20.23
C PRO A 17 22.00 11.99 18.73
N PHE A 18 22.80 11.01 18.27
CA PHE A 18 22.70 10.39 16.96
C PHE A 18 21.23 10.13 16.64
N PHE A 19 20.62 11.06 15.92
CA PHE A 19 19.34 10.88 15.26
C PHE A 19 19.61 9.86 14.16
N SER A 20 19.64 8.58 14.56
CA SER A 20 19.72 7.44 13.67
C SER A 20 18.37 7.36 12.98
N GLY A 21 18.15 8.24 12.02
CA GLY A 21 17.02 8.21 11.13
C GLY A 21 17.11 6.91 10.35
N VAL A 22 16.41 5.89 10.81
CA VAL A 22 16.03 4.76 9.97
C VAL A 22 15.19 5.35 8.85
N MET A 23 15.85 5.73 7.77
CA MET A 23 15.23 5.93 6.47
C MET A 23 14.75 4.54 6.06
N SER A 24 13.56 4.18 6.53
CA SER A 24 12.82 3.04 6.04
C SER A 24 12.51 3.33 4.57
N VAL A 25 13.46 3.01 3.70
CA VAL A 25 13.22 2.93 2.26
C VAL A 25 12.28 1.74 2.11
N LEU A 26 10.99 2.04 1.99
CA LEU A 26 10.02 0.99 1.70
C LEU A 26 10.47 0.31 0.40
N PRO A 27 10.38 -1.03 0.32
CA PRO A 27 10.69 -1.72 -0.91
C PRO A 27 9.85 -1.12 -2.05
N PRO A 28 10.46 -0.93 -3.23
CA PRO A 28 9.77 -0.32 -4.36
C PRO A 28 8.46 -1.07 -4.65
N GLY A 29 7.36 -0.33 -4.76
CA GLY A 29 6.00 -0.87 -4.99
C GLY A 29 5.02 -0.71 -3.82
N TYR A 30 5.45 -0.20 -2.67
CA TYR A 30 4.54 0.14 -1.55
C TYR A 30 3.93 1.54 -1.66
N GLU A 31 4.58 2.44 -2.40
CA GLU A 31 4.11 3.80 -2.72
C GLU A 31 3.13 3.84 -3.90
N GLU A 32 2.69 2.68 -4.40
CA GLU A 32 1.77 2.61 -5.54
C GLU A 32 0.33 2.96 -5.11
N GLU A 33 -0.28 3.86 -5.87
CA GLU A 33 -1.71 4.10 -5.90
C GLU A 33 -2.40 2.99 -6.71
N LEU A 34 -3.55 2.51 -6.24
CA LEU A 34 -4.26 1.39 -6.84
C LEU A 34 -5.61 1.85 -7.39
N TYR A 35 -5.75 1.75 -8.71
CA TYR A 35 -6.91 2.25 -9.43
C TYR A 35 -7.82 1.12 -9.92
N CYS A 36 -9.12 1.24 -9.65
CA CYS A 36 -10.19 0.38 -10.14
C CYS A 36 -11.11 1.14 -11.11
N PRO A 37 -11.73 0.48 -12.11
CA PRO A 37 -12.75 1.12 -12.95
C PRO A 37 -13.99 1.50 -12.14
N GLU A 38 -14.78 2.47 -12.62
CA GLU A 38 -15.96 3.05 -11.96
C GLU A 38 -16.99 2.04 -11.39
N GLU A 39 -17.19 0.90 -12.07
CA GLU A 39 -18.14 -0.13 -11.63
C GLU A 39 -17.58 -1.11 -10.58
N TYR A 40 -16.33 -0.89 -10.15
CA TYR A 40 -15.60 -1.77 -9.24
C TYR A 40 -15.12 -1.03 -8.02
N CYS A 41 -15.13 -1.68 -6.87
CA CYS A 41 -14.56 -1.15 -5.63
C CYS A 41 -13.28 -1.89 -5.24
N LEU A 42 -12.36 -1.21 -4.55
CA LEU A 42 -11.12 -1.80 -4.08
C LEU A 42 -11.33 -2.54 -2.75
N THR A 43 -10.89 -3.78 -2.65
CA THR A 43 -10.87 -4.53 -1.37
C THR A 43 -9.63 -5.43 -1.29
N ARG A 44 -9.37 -6.00 -0.11
CA ARG A 44 -8.25 -6.92 0.12
C ARG A 44 -8.53 -8.28 -0.54
N ASP A 45 -7.52 -8.90 -1.17
CA ASP A 45 -7.68 -10.25 -1.74
C ASP A 45 -7.76 -11.31 -0.61
N PRO A 46 -8.92 -11.98 -0.42
CA PRO A 46 -9.08 -12.97 0.64
C PRO A 46 -8.30 -14.27 0.35
N ARG A 47 -7.80 -14.46 -0.88
CA ARG A 47 -7.11 -15.69 -1.28
C ARG A 47 -5.62 -15.68 -0.94
N LEU A 48 -5.09 -14.55 -0.46
CA LEU A 48 -3.69 -14.48 -0.11
C LEU A 48 -3.40 -15.29 1.15
N PRO A 49 -2.30 -16.07 1.18
CA PRO A 49 -1.93 -16.82 2.37
C PRO A 49 -1.56 -15.86 3.52
N PRO A 50 -1.78 -16.28 4.77
CA PRO A 50 -1.28 -15.54 5.92
C PRO A 50 0.23 -15.33 5.78
N ARG A 51 0.71 -14.13 6.12
CA ARG A 51 2.13 -13.71 6.00
C ARG A 51 2.67 -13.60 4.57
N TYR A 52 1.81 -13.52 3.56
CA TYR A 52 2.26 -13.15 2.21
C TYR A 52 3.00 -11.80 2.23
N SER A 53 4.17 -11.75 1.58
CA SER A 53 4.95 -10.53 1.36
C SER A 53 5.12 -10.33 -0.14
N GLY A 54 4.74 -9.17 -0.65
CA GLY A 54 4.75 -8.89 -2.08
C GLY A 54 4.40 -7.44 -2.39
N PRO A 55 4.18 -7.09 -3.66
CA PRO A 55 3.80 -5.73 -4.04
C PRO A 55 2.36 -5.42 -3.59
N ARG A 56 2.08 -4.14 -3.30
CA ARG A 56 0.77 -3.67 -2.80
C ARG A 56 -0.39 -4.07 -3.71
N SER A 57 -0.18 -4.04 -5.02
CA SER A 57 -1.16 -4.43 -6.05
C SER A 57 -1.62 -5.88 -5.98
N ARG A 58 -0.85 -6.78 -5.35
CA ARG A 58 -1.25 -8.18 -5.11
C ARG A 58 -2.16 -8.35 -3.90
N PHE A 59 -2.09 -7.43 -2.94
CA PHE A 59 -2.90 -7.47 -1.73
C PHE A 59 -4.34 -7.04 -1.94
N HIS A 60 -4.65 -6.43 -3.09
CA HIS A 60 -5.96 -5.86 -3.37
C HIS A 60 -6.53 -6.39 -4.68
N LEU A 61 -7.85 -6.36 -4.77
CA LEU A 61 -8.64 -6.70 -5.94
C LEU A 61 -9.70 -5.62 -6.16
N CYS A 62 -10.07 -5.44 -7.43
CA CYS A 62 -11.26 -4.69 -7.81
C CYS A 62 -12.42 -5.67 -7.92
N ILE A 63 -13.48 -5.49 -7.13
CA ILE A 63 -14.70 -6.30 -7.19
C ILE A 63 -15.82 -5.49 -7.83
N HIS A 64 -16.49 -6.08 -8.82
CA HIS A 64 -17.60 -5.43 -9.48
C HIS A 64 -18.81 -5.37 -8.56
N MET A 65 -19.41 -4.18 -8.38
CA MET A 65 -20.47 -3.98 -7.39
C MET A 65 -21.76 -4.76 -7.69
N LYS A 66 -22.03 -5.05 -8.97
CA LYS A 66 -23.27 -5.74 -9.41
C LYS A 66 -23.06 -7.16 -9.93
N SER A 67 -21.82 -7.66 -10.00
CA SER A 67 -21.53 -8.94 -10.66
C SER A 67 -20.38 -9.65 -9.96
N PRO A 68 -20.25 -10.99 -10.07
CA PRO A 68 -19.16 -11.73 -9.42
C PRO A 68 -17.79 -11.54 -10.11
N ARG A 69 -17.67 -10.56 -11.02
CA ARG A 69 -16.43 -10.27 -11.75
C ARG A 69 -15.41 -9.62 -10.83
N ARG A 70 -14.17 -10.06 -10.97
CA ARG A 70 -13.02 -9.60 -10.18
C ARG A 70 -11.88 -9.27 -11.13
N ASN A 71 -11.28 -8.10 -10.95
CA ASN A 71 -10.18 -7.61 -11.76
C ASN A 71 -8.99 -7.24 -10.86
N ARG A 72 -7.79 -7.20 -11.45
CA ARG A 72 -6.63 -6.65 -10.75
C ARG A 72 -6.67 -5.11 -10.80
N PRO A 73 -6.32 -4.43 -9.70
CA PRO A 73 -6.15 -2.99 -9.73
C PRO A 73 -5.01 -2.61 -10.67
N ARG A 74 -5.12 -1.46 -11.31
CA ARG A 74 -4.02 -0.87 -12.06
C ARG A 74 -3.13 -0.09 -11.09
N PRO A 75 -1.88 -0.52 -10.86
CA PRO A 75 -0.95 0.25 -10.05
C PRO A 75 -0.48 1.47 -10.84
N TRP A 76 -0.35 2.59 -10.15
CA TRP A 76 0.38 3.76 -10.62
C TRP A 76 1.32 4.24 -9.52
N GLY A 77 2.52 4.66 -9.87
CA GLY A 77 3.49 5.18 -8.89
C GLY A 77 4.40 6.22 -9.51
N ASN A 78 5.19 6.89 -8.66
CA ASN A 78 6.02 8.06 -9.01
C ASN A 78 7.05 7.83 -10.13
N LYS A 79 7.33 6.58 -10.49
CA LYS A 79 8.23 6.21 -11.59
C LYS A 79 7.53 6.12 -12.95
N MET A 80 6.21 6.19 -12.99
CA MET A 80 5.43 6.19 -14.22
C MET A 80 5.17 7.62 -14.69
N ASP A 81 4.96 7.78 -15.99
CA ASP A 81 4.63 9.07 -16.59
C ASP A 81 3.31 9.62 -15.98
N PRO A 82 3.26 10.89 -15.55
CA PRO A 82 2.04 11.52 -15.04
C PRO A 82 0.87 11.45 -16.05
N ALA A 83 1.14 11.46 -17.35
CA ALA A 83 0.10 11.32 -18.38
C ALA A 83 -0.67 9.99 -18.28
N VAL A 84 -0.05 8.95 -17.72
CA VAL A 84 -0.74 7.67 -17.46
C VAL A 84 -1.76 7.82 -16.34
N LYS A 85 -1.45 8.59 -15.30
CA LYS A 85 -2.41 8.90 -14.21
C LYS A 85 -3.57 9.71 -14.74
N ASP A 86 -3.28 10.75 -15.53
CA ASP A 86 -4.32 11.58 -16.14
C ASP A 86 -5.24 10.75 -17.04
N LYS A 87 -4.68 9.78 -17.78
CA LYS A 87 -5.46 8.83 -18.56
C LYS A 87 -6.35 7.95 -17.70
N LEU A 88 -5.84 7.41 -16.59
CA LEU A 88 -6.65 6.61 -15.65
C LEU A 88 -7.81 7.41 -15.08
N ILE A 89 -7.56 8.66 -14.66
CA ILE A 89 -8.58 9.57 -14.14
C ILE A 89 -9.62 9.89 -15.23
N LYS A 90 -9.17 10.16 -16.46
CA LYS A 90 -10.04 10.41 -17.61
C LYS A 90 -10.90 9.21 -18.00
N GLU A 91 -10.42 7.99 -17.76
CA GLU A 91 -11.16 6.74 -17.95
C GLU A 91 -12.04 6.37 -16.73
N ASN A 92 -12.31 7.33 -15.83
CA ASN A 92 -13.10 7.17 -14.60
C ASN A 92 -12.58 6.09 -13.64
N TYR A 93 -11.27 5.84 -13.63
CA TYR A 93 -10.70 4.99 -12.59
C TYR A 93 -10.62 5.74 -11.25
N HIS A 94 -10.82 5.02 -10.14
CA HIS A 94 -10.77 5.57 -8.79
C HIS A 94 -10.06 4.64 -7.81
N MET A 95 -9.71 5.18 -6.64
CA MET A 95 -9.09 4.44 -5.53
C MET A 95 -10.07 4.08 -4.40
N LYS A 96 -11.37 4.40 -4.56
CA LYS A 96 -12.38 4.18 -3.53
C LYS A 96 -12.47 2.72 -3.10
N THR A 97 -12.52 2.49 -1.80
CA THR A 97 -12.68 1.14 -1.25
C THR A 97 -14.13 0.69 -1.24
N CYS A 98 -14.37 -0.61 -1.12
CA CYS A 98 -15.72 -1.14 -0.98
C CYS A 98 -16.41 -0.62 0.28
N GLU A 99 -15.66 -0.44 1.38
CA GLU A 99 -16.18 0.12 2.63
C GLU A 99 -16.62 1.58 2.46
N GLU A 100 -15.84 2.40 1.75
CA GLU A 100 -16.20 3.80 1.46
C GLU A 100 -17.46 3.92 0.60
N LEU A 101 -17.73 2.92 -0.24
CA LEU A 101 -18.92 2.87 -1.09
C LEU A 101 -20.11 2.19 -0.40
N GLY A 102 -19.96 1.73 0.85
CA GLY A 102 -21.00 0.98 1.56
C GLY A 102 -21.33 -0.38 0.91
N PHE A 103 -20.38 -0.93 0.15
CA PHE A 103 -20.50 -2.24 -0.49
C PHE A 103 -19.75 -3.27 0.36
N GLU A 104 -20.48 -4.23 0.93
CA GLU A 104 -19.84 -5.39 1.55
C GLU A 104 -19.52 -6.41 0.46
N PRO A 105 -18.22 -6.69 0.20
CA PRO A 105 -17.86 -7.71 -0.77
C PRO A 105 -18.43 -9.06 -0.33
N PRO A 106 -18.92 -9.89 -1.27
CA PRO A 106 -19.40 -11.22 -0.92
C PRO A 106 -18.29 -11.94 -0.18
N VAL A 107 -18.58 -12.38 1.05
CA VAL A 107 -17.65 -13.16 1.86
C VAL A 107 -17.39 -14.43 1.07
N ASP A 108 -16.25 -14.49 0.37
CA ASP A 108 -15.77 -15.69 -0.27
C ASP A 108 -15.44 -16.67 0.88
N THR A 109 -16.46 -17.35 1.42
CA THR A 109 -16.31 -18.49 2.34
C THR A 109 -15.70 -19.70 1.64
N ALA A 110 -15.21 -19.54 0.41
CA ALA A 110 -14.50 -20.58 -0.30
C ALA A 110 -13.27 -20.96 0.56
N PRO A 111 -13.25 -22.17 1.13
CA PRO A 111 -12.15 -22.60 1.94
C PRO A 111 -10.90 -22.48 1.09
N HIS A 112 -9.83 -21.97 1.71
CA HIS A 112 -8.47 -22.09 1.25
C HIS A 112 -8.32 -23.40 0.47
N ALA A 113 -7.61 -23.36 -0.65
CA ALA A 113 -7.34 -24.46 -1.60
C ALA A 113 -6.76 -25.77 -1.00
N ALA A 114 -6.89 -26.02 0.29
CA ALA A 114 -6.67 -27.26 1.02
C ALA A 114 -7.63 -28.40 0.61
N GLU A 115 -8.87 -28.13 0.17
CA GLU A 115 -9.82 -29.21 -0.19
C GLU A 115 -9.45 -29.92 -1.51
N ARG A 116 -8.88 -29.19 -2.49
CA ARG A 116 -8.58 -29.76 -3.82
C ARG A 116 -7.39 -30.74 -3.88
N ARG A 117 -6.68 -30.97 -2.77
CA ARG A 117 -5.65 -32.01 -2.69
C ARG A 117 -6.17 -33.35 -2.16
N ARG A 118 -7.39 -33.43 -1.61
CA ARG A 118 -7.96 -34.68 -1.07
C ARG A 118 -8.78 -35.47 -2.06
N GLU A 119 -9.07 -34.93 -3.24
CA GLU A 119 -9.80 -35.64 -4.31
C GLU A 119 -8.87 -36.30 -5.35
N MET A 120 -7.54 -36.27 -5.12
CA MET A 120 -6.54 -36.90 -5.99
C MET A 120 -5.77 -38.05 -5.30
N GLU A 121 -6.23 -38.50 -4.13
CA GLU A 121 -5.74 -39.71 -3.43
C GLU A 121 -6.82 -40.79 -3.36
#